data_AF-A0A7J5YXE6-F1
#
_entry.id   AF-A0A7J5YXE6-F1
#
_cell.length_a   1.000
_cell.length_b   1.000
_cell.length_c   1.000
_cell.angle_alpha   90.00
_cell.angle_beta   90.00
_cell.angle_gamma   90.00
#
_symmetry.space_group_name_H-M   'P 1'
#
loop_
_entity.id
_entity.type
_entity.pdbx_description
1 polymer ?
#
loop_
_entity_poly.entity_id
_entity_poly.type
_entity_poly.pdbx_seq_one_letter_code
_entity_poly.pdbx_strand_id
1 'polypeptide(L)'
;MFYPGTGNMWCSNQNIANLTDVLSKIPDNTTKLNLSKNKINVIPPGSWSHLSGLKYLDMSQNKLAYLKGGEFRGLGVLNLLNLTRNNIYTSTLVALMG
;
A
#
# COMPACT_ATOMS: atom_id res chain seq x y z
N MET A 1 2.56 10.93 10.55
CA MET A 1 2.56 12.41 10.59
C MET A 1 2.13 12.91 9.23
N PHE A 2 1.06 13.70 9.16
CA PHE A 2 0.58 14.37 7.95
C PHE A 2 1.36 15.67 7.78
N TYR A 3 1.86 15.95 6.57
CA TYR A 3 2.48 17.22 6.23
C TYR A 3 1.57 17.97 5.25
N PRO A 4 0.76 18.91 5.75
CA PRO A 4 -0.17 19.68 4.93
C PRO A 4 0.55 20.31 3.73
N GLY A 5 -0.06 20.24 2.55
CA GLY A 5 0.46 20.86 1.32
C GLY A 5 1.46 20.01 0.51
N THR A 6 1.95 18.88 1.02
CA THR A 6 2.92 18.03 0.28
C THR A 6 2.32 16.75 -0.30
N GLY A 7 1.09 16.39 0.09
CA GLY A 7 0.48 15.11 -0.28
C GLY A 7 1.28 13.90 0.24
N ASN A 8 2.09 14.06 1.27
CA ASN A 8 2.93 13.00 1.81
C ASN A 8 2.39 12.52 3.17
N MET A 9 2.25 11.20 3.31
CA MET A 9 1.73 10.53 4.49
C MET A 9 2.77 9.54 5.03
N TRP A 10 3.26 9.81 6.24
CA TRP A 10 4.17 8.91 6.96
C TRP A 10 3.45 8.15 8.07
N CYS A 11 3.22 6.86 7.85
CA CYS A 11 2.53 5.93 8.73
C CYS A 11 3.44 4.74 9.12
N SER A 12 4.77 4.90 9.02
CA SER A 12 5.72 3.83 9.30
C SER A 12 5.84 3.53 10.78
N ASN A 13 6.02 2.26 11.16
CA ASN A 13 6.26 1.84 12.54
C ASN A 13 5.15 2.25 13.52
N GLN A 14 3.89 2.04 13.13
CA GLN A 14 2.70 2.40 13.91
C GLN A 14 1.89 1.18 14.37
N ASN A 15 2.46 -0.02 14.31
CA ASN A 15 1.80 -1.27 14.69
C ASN A 15 0.49 -1.52 13.90
N ILE A 16 0.39 -1.01 12.67
CA ILE A 16 -0.80 -1.14 11.84
C ILE A 16 -0.92 -2.59 11.35
N ALA A 17 -2.08 -3.22 11.61
CA ALA A 17 -2.42 -4.54 11.08
C ALA A 17 -3.63 -4.47 10.13
N ASN A 18 -4.65 -3.68 10.49
CA ASN A 18 -5.82 -3.44 9.65
C ASN A 18 -5.56 -2.27 8.68
N LEU A 19 -5.37 -2.58 7.41
CA LEU A 19 -5.10 -1.59 6.36
C LEU A 19 -6.31 -0.67 6.14
N THR A 20 -7.52 -1.22 6.11
CA THR A 20 -8.76 -0.48 5.79
C THR A 20 -9.00 0.67 6.76
N ASP A 21 -8.81 0.44 8.07
CA ASP A 21 -9.00 1.45 9.10
C ASP A 21 -8.05 2.65 8.92
N VAL A 22 -6.82 2.39 8.47
CA VAL A 22 -5.83 3.44 8.25
C VAL A 22 -6.13 4.19 6.97
N LEU A 23 -6.47 3.47 5.89
CA LEU A 23 -6.75 4.07 4.60
C LEU A 23 -7.93 5.04 4.64
N SER A 24 -8.96 4.77 5.45
CA SER A 24 -10.09 5.71 5.67
C SER A 24 -9.68 7.09 6.22
N LYS A 25 -8.46 7.21 6.77
CA LYS A 25 -7.91 8.43 7.36
C LYS A 25 -6.87 9.10 6.45
N ILE A 26 -6.56 8.51 5.30
CA ILE A 26 -5.59 9.04 4.35
C ILE A 26 -6.32 9.99 3.40
N PRO A 27 -5.90 11.25 3.26
CA PRO A 27 -6.51 12.19 2.32
C PRO A 27 -6.35 11.73 0.86
N ASP A 28 -7.39 11.91 0.04
CA ASP A 28 -7.40 11.53 -1.38
C ASP A 28 -6.30 12.22 -2.23
N ASN A 29 -5.81 13.38 -1.77
CA ASN A 29 -4.71 14.11 -2.44
C ASN A 29 -3.31 13.57 -2.07
N THR A 30 -3.22 12.43 -1.39
CA THR A 30 -1.95 11.80 -1.03
C THR A 30 -1.25 11.28 -2.30
N THR A 31 -0.01 11.72 -2.51
CA THR A 31 0.86 11.31 -3.61
C THR A 31 2.01 10.40 -3.16
N LYS A 32 2.39 10.43 -1.88
CA LYS A 32 3.37 9.51 -1.29
C LYS A 32 2.86 8.95 0.02
N LEU A 33 2.83 7.63 0.15
CA LEU A 33 2.38 6.94 1.34
C LEU A 33 3.44 5.95 1.80
N ASN A 34 3.89 6.11 3.05
CA ASN A 34 4.81 5.19 3.70
C ASN A 34 4.08 4.42 4.81
N LEU A 35 3.82 3.14 4.55
CA LEU A 35 3.24 2.15 5.46
C LEU A 35 4.28 1.10 5.90
N SER A 36 5.57 1.38 5.71
CA SER A 36 6.64 0.44 6.05
C SER A 36 6.74 0.13 7.54
N LYS A 37 7.36 -1.00 7.90
CA LYS A 37 7.60 -1.40 9.30
C LYS A 37 6.31 -1.55 10.10
N ASN A 38 5.25 -2.07 9.49
CA ASN A 38 3.98 -2.35 10.16
C ASN A 38 3.74 -3.87 10.22
N LYS A 39 2.52 -4.28 10.55
CA LYS A 39 2.10 -5.68 10.69
C LYS A 39 1.05 -6.08 9.64
N ILE A 40 0.97 -5.34 8.53
CA ILE A 40 -0.04 -5.57 7.48
C ILE A 40 0.26 -6.91 6.82
N ASN A 41 -0.73 -7.81 6.78
CA ASN A 41 -0.60 -9.15 6.21
C ASN A 41 -1.53 -9.41 5.02
N VAL A 42 -2.57 -8.60 4.85
CA VAL A 42 -3.59 -8.72 3.80
C VAL A 42 -3.85 -7.35 3.20
N ILE A 43 -4.04 -7.31 1.89
CA ILE A 43 -4.53 -6.13 1.15
C ILE A 43 -5.85 -6.55 0.50
N PRO A 44 -7.01 -6.07 0.97
CA PRO A 44 -8.27 -6.30 0.27
C PRO A 44 -8.25 -5.76 -1.16
N PRO A 45 -8.85 -6.43 -2.15
CA PRO A 45 -8.96 -5.89 -3.50
C PRO A 45 -9.60 -4.50 -3.51
N GLY A 46 -9.03 -3.58 -4.30
CA GLY A 46 -9.55 -2.21 -4.39
C GLY A 46 -9.28 -1.31 -3.18
N SER A 47 -8.47 -1.74 -2.21
CA SER A 47 -8.11 -0.92 -1.02
C SER A 47 -7.66 0.50 -1.37
N TRP A 48 -7.02 0.68 -2.52
CA TRP A 48 -6.39 1.94 -2.93
C TRP A 48 -7.26 2.81 -3.85
N SER A 49 -8.52 2.44 -4.09
CA SER A 49 -9.34 3.07 -5.15
C SER A 49 -9.55 4.58 -4.99
N HIS A 50 -9.55 5.09 -3.75
CA HIS A 50 -9.68 6.53 -3.46
C HIS A 50 -8.33 7.29 -3.54
N LEU A 51 -7.20 6.58 -3.53
CA LEU A 51 -5.85 7.15 -3.65
C LEU A 51 -5.37 7.13 -5.11
N SER A 52 -6.22 7.55 -6.04
CA SER A 52 -5.93 7.52 -7.48
C SER A 52 -4.76 8.43 -7.90
N GLY A 53 -4.36 9.37 -7.04
CA GLY A 53 -3.19 10.24 -7.23
C GLY A 53 -1.87 9.71 -6.66
N LEU A 54 -1.86 8.49 -6.09
CA LEU A 54 -0.69 7.95 -5.39
C LEU A 54 0.42 7.58 -6.38
N LYS A 55 1.60 8.18 -6.19
CA LYS A 55 2.79 7.98 -7.04
C LYS A 55 3.86 7.12 -6.37
N TYR A 56 3.90 7.10 -5.05
CA TYR A 56 4.88 6.34 -4.28
C TYR A 56 4.18 5.61 -3.13
N LEU A 57 4.36 4.29 -3.07
CA LEU A 57 3.85 3.43 -2.01
C LEU A 57 4.98 2.56 -1.46
N ASP A 58 5.32 2.78 -0.19
CA ASP A 58 6.23 1.92 0.56
C ASP A 58 5.46 1.06 1.57
N MET A 59 5.42 -0.25 1.32
CA MET A 59 4.88 -1.26 2.24
C MET A 59 5.96 -2.25 2.68
N SER A 60 7.23 -1.87 2.60
CA SER A 60 8.33 -2.74 3.00
C SER A 60 8.29 -3.08 4.50
N GLN A 61 8.87 -4.22 4.88
CA GLN A 61 8.92 -4.65 6.29
C GLN A 61 7.52 -4.80 6.91
N ASN A 62 6.60 -5.42 6.15
CA ASN A 62 5.29 -5.84 6.61
C ASN A 62 5.24 -7.39 6.63
N LYS A 63 4.05 -7.97 6.73
CA LYS A 63 3.81 -9.42 6.85
C LYS A 63 3.00 -9.98 5.68
N LEU A 64 2.99 -9.30 4.54
CA LEU A 64 2.25 -9.76 3.36
C LEU A 64 2.78 -11.13 2.93
N ALA A 65 1.87 -12.08 2.70
CA ALA A 65 2.24 -13.46 2.38
C ALA A 65 1.80 -13.90 0.97
N TYR A 66 0.64 -13.42 0.51
CA TYR A 66 0.04 -13.82 -0.76
C TYR A 66 -0.53 -12.61 -1.49
N LEU A 67 -0.37 -12.59 -2.80
CA LEU A 67 -1.04 -11.66 -3.72
C LEU A 67 -1.82 -12.50 -4.73
N LYS A 68 -3.14 -12.34 -4.75
CA LYS A 68 -4.10 -13.08 -5.56
C LYS A 68 -4.58 -12.29 -6.78
N GLY A 69 -4.19 -11.02 -6.92
CA GLY A 69 -4.58 -10.14 -8.00
C GLY A 69 -5.62 -9.11 -7.56
N GLY A 70 -5.47 -7.88 -8.05
CA GLY A 70 -6.39 -6.77 -7.74
C GLY A 70 -6.12 -6.05 -6.42
N GLU A 71 -5.14 -6.49 -5.62
CA GLU A 71 -4.72 -5.81 -4.38
C GLU A 71 -4.32 -4.36 -4.63
N PHE A 72 -3.71 -4.06 -5.79
CA PHE A 72 -3.22 -2.74 -6.16
C PHE A 72 -4.09 -2.04 -7.20
N ARG A 73 -5.31 -2.54 -7.46
CA ARG A 73 -6.25 -1.90 -8.38
C ARG A 73 -6.56 -0.47 -7.92
N GLY A 74 -6.57 0.48 -8.87
CA GLY A 74 -6.78 1.90 -8.62
C GLY A 74 -5.49 2.72 -8.56
N LEU A 75 -4.33 2.08 -8.41
CA LEU A 75 -3.01 2.74 -8.41
C LEU A 75 -2.49 3.01 -9.84
N GLY A 76 -3.29 3.65 -10.70
CA GLY A 76 -3.00 3.80 -12.13
C GLY A 76 -1.84 4.72 -12.50
N VAL A 77 -1.37 5.56 -11.57
CA VAL A 77 -0.26 6.51 -11.77
C VAL A 77 0.94 6.23 -10.85
N LEU A 78 1.00 5.00 -10.31
CA LEU A 78 2.04 4.61 -9.36
C LEU A 78 3.39 4.47 -10.06
N ASN A 79 4.37 5.25 -9.63
CA ASN A 79 5.73 5.20 -10.18
C ASN A 79 6.62 4.20 -9.42
N LEU A 80 6.33 3.98 -8.14
CA LEU A 80 7.15 3.13 -7.29
C LEU A 80 6.29 2.39 -6.26
N LEU A 81 6.42 1.07 -6.27
CA LEU A 81 5.88 0.15 -5.27
C LEU A 81 7.02 -0.60 -4.58
N ASN A 82 7.18 -0.42 -3.27
CA ASN A 82 8.17 -1.15 -2.48
C ASN A 82 7.49 -2.19 -1.59
N LEU A 83 7.67 -3.47 -1.94
CA LEU A 83 7.18 -4.62 -1.16
C LEU A 83 8.31 -5.43 -0.50
N THR A 84 9.54 -4.92 -0.50
CA THR A 84 10.70 -5.65 0.03
C THR A 84 10.53 -6.02 1.50
N ARG A 85 11.17 -7.11 1.94
CA ARG A 85 11.10 -7.60 3.33
C ARG A 85 9.66 -7.86 3.81
N ASN A 86 8.81 -8.36 2.91
CA ASN A 86 7.58 -9.06 3.27
C ASN A 86 7.80 -10.58 3.16
N ASN A 87 6.77 -11.37 3.45
CA ASN A 87 6.78 -12.82 3.33
C ASN A 87 6.11 -13.27 2.02
N ILE A 88 6.19 -12.46 0.96
CA ILE A 88 5.45 -12.71 -0.28
C ILE A 88 6.03 -13.94 -0.97
N TYR A 89 5.24 -15.00 -1.02
CA TYR A 89 5.51 -16.15 -1.85
C TYR A 89 4.75 -15.97 -3.16
N THR A 90 5.47 -15.94 -4.28
CA THR A 90 4.87 -15.97 -5.61
C THR A 90 4.41 -17.40 -5.92
N SER A 91 3.18 -17.75 -5.53
CA SER A 91 2.53 -18.91 -6.13
C SER A 91 1.73 -18.47 -7.36
N THR A 92 2.11 -19.02 -8.52
CA THR A 92 1.34 -19.11 -9.78
C THR A 92 1.28 -17.87 -10.71
N LEU A 93 2.21 -17.88 -11.69
CA LEU A 93 2.04 -17.69 -13.15
C LEU A 93 1.13 -16.60 -13.79
N VAL A 94 0.39 -15.74 -13.06
CA VAL A 94 -0.58 -14.82 -13.68
C VAL A 94 -0.41 -13.34 -13.26
N ALA A 95 0.38 -13.03 -12.23
CA ALA A 95 0.36 -11.71 -11.59
C ALA A 95 1.05 -10.54 -12.34
N LEU A 96 1.57 -10.73 -13.55
CA LEU A 96 2.18 -9.64 -14.33
C LEU A 96 1.24 -9.02 -15.38
N MET A 97 0.00 -9.51 -15.53
CA MET A 97 -0.95 -8.96 -16.50
C MET A 97 -2.33 -8.78 -15.86
N GLY A 98 -2.68 -7.53 -15.58
CA GLY A 98 -3.98 -7.09 -15.09
C GLY A 98 -4.03 -5.59 -14.96
#